data_AF-F2TYJ0-F1
#
_entry.id   AF-F2TYJ0-F1
#
_cell.length_a   1.000
_cell.length_b   1.000
_cell.length_c   1.000
_cell.angle_alpha   90.00
_cell.angle_beta   90.00
_cell.angle_gamma   90.00
#
_symmetry.space_group_name_H-M   'P 1'
#
loop_
_entity.id
_entity.type
_entity.pdbx_description
1 polymer ?
#
loop_
_entity_poly.entity_id
_entity_poly.type
_entity_poly.pdbx_seq_one_letter_code
_entity_poly.pdbx_strand_id
1 'polypeptide(L)'
;MAKKGKKTGDNLNTKLALAIKSGKYVLGYKQTRKMLRLGKAQLVIIASNAPALRKSELEYYALLSKSLVEHFKGDNIELGTAVGRYHRVGVLTITDPGDSDIVRSLQQQQA
;
A
#
# COMPACT_ATOMS: atom_id res chain seq x y z
N MET A 1 24.23 -13.42 -20.01
CA MET A 1 22.80 -13.68 -20.29
C MET A 1 21.97 -13.00 -19.21
N ALA A 2 21.20 -11.98 -19.57
CA ALA A 2 20.51 -11.10 -18.62
C ALA A 2 19.45 -11.85 -17.81
N LYS A 3 19.53 -11.77 -16.47
CA LYS A 3 18.48 -12.25 -15.56
C LYS A 3 17.21 -11.45 -15.82
N LYS A 4 16.28 -12.06 -16.54
CA LYS A 4 14.92 -11.57 -16.78
C LYS A 4 14.25 -11.32 -15.42
N GLY A 5 13.95 -10.04 -15.13
CA GLY A 5 13.31 -9.61 -13.89
C GLY A 5 12.07 -10.44 -13.59
N LYS A 6 12.03 -10.99 -12.37
CA LYS A 6 10.94 -11.81 -11.85
C LYS A 6 9.61 -11.05 -11.96
N LYS A 7 8.53 -11.75 -12.31
CA LYS A 7 7.15 -11.24 -12.35
C LYS A 7 6.68 -10.81 -10.94
N THR A 8 7.05 -9.61 -10.50
CA THR A 8 6.76 -9.11 -9.14
C THR A 8 5.33 -8.56 -8.99
N GLY A 9 4.67 -8.19 -10.10
CA GLY A 9 3.33 -7.58 -10.07
C GLY A 9 2.21 -8.52 -9.62
N ASP A 10 2.27 -9.80 -10.00
CA ASP A 10 1.22 -10.78 -9.68
C ASP A 10 1.18 -11.10 -8.18
N ASN A 11 2.33 -11.10 -7.50
CA ASN A 11 2.40 -11.40 -6.07
C ASN A 11 1.82 -10.29 -5.18
N LEU A 12 1.92 -9.02 -5.56
CA LEU A 12 1.43 -7.93 -4.71
C LEU A 12 -0.09 -7.93 -4.64
N ASN A 13 -0.77 -8.09 -5.78
CA ASN A 13 -2.23 -8.11 -5.83
C ASN A 13 -2.81 -9.30 -5.05
N THR A 14 -2.21 -10.48 -5.15
CA THR A 14 -2.65 -11.66 -4.37
C THR A 14 -2.46 -11.45 -2.86
N LYS A 15 -1.30 -10.94 -2.45
CA LYS A 15 -1.02 -10.65 -1.03
C LYS A 15 -1.91 -9.53 -0.50
N LEU A 16 -2.23 -8.55 -1.34
CA LEU A 16 -3.15 -7.46 -1.02
C LEU A 16 -4.56 -8.00 -0.78
N ALA A 17 -5.07 -8.83 -1.70
CA ALA A 17 -6.39 -9.47 -1.58
C ALA A 17 -6.52 -10.26 -0.27
N LEU A 18 -5.47 -10.98 0.15
CA LEU A 18 -5.44 -11.68 1.43
C LEU A 18 -5.46 -10.71 2.62
N ALA A 19 -4.63 -9.66 2.59
CA ALA A 19 -4.58 -8.66 3.67
C ALA A 19 -5.91 -7.91 3.85
N ILE A 20 -6.65 -7.70 2.75
CA ILE A 20 -7.98 -7.09 2.79
C ILE A 20 -9.02 -8.04 3.40
N LYS A 21 -8.88 -9.34 3.15
CA LYS A 21 -9.84 -10.35 3.59
C LYS A 21 -9.69 -10.68 5.08
N SER A 22 -8.46 -10.87 5.57
CA SER A 22 -8.20 -11.28 6.96
C SER A 22 -7.68 -10.15 7.87
N GLY A 23 -7.16 -9.07 7.29
CA GLY A 23 -6.56 -7.96 8.03
C GLY A 23 -7.49 -6.77 8.24
N LYS A 24 -6.91 -5.69 8.78
CA LYS A 24 -7.55 -4.38 8.96
C LYS A 24 -6.86 -3.33 8.11
N TYR A 25 -7.65 -2.57 7.40
CA TYR A 25 -7.17 -1.51 6.51
C TYR A 25 -8.09 -0.29 6.56
N VAL A 26 -7.54 0.84 6.12
CA VAL A 26 -8.28 2.08 5.91
C VAL A 26 -8.05 2.60 4.50
N LEU A 27 -9.07 3.26 3.96
CA LEU A 27 -9.06 3.82 2.61
C LEU A 27 -9.09 5.35 2.65
N GLY A 28 -8.36 5.95 1.72
CA GLY A 28 -8.40 7.38 1.47
C GLY A 28 -7.45 8.21 2.31
N TYR A 29 -7.01 9.31 1.71
CA TYR A 29 -5.95 10.18 2.23
C TYR A 29 -6.19 10.72 3.66
N LYS A 30 -7.42 11.17 3.99
CA LYS A 30 -7.73 11.71 5.33
C LYS A 30 -7.55 10.67 6.44
N GLN A 31 -7.99 9.44 6.19
CA GLN A 31 -7.87 8.34 7.15
C GLN A 31 -6.42 7.84 7.22
N THR A 32 -5.74 7.71 6.08
CA THR A 32 -4.31 7.37 6.05
C THR A 32 -3.47 8.35 6.86
N ARG A 33 -3.64 9.66 6.65
CA ARG A 33 -2.94 10.70 7.43
C ARG A 33 -3.25 10.64 8.92
N LYS A 34 -4.47 10.22 9.30
CA LYS A 34 -4.81 9.97 10.72
C LYS A 34 -4.06 8.75 11.26
N MET A 35 -4.05 7.62 10.54
CA MET A 35 -3.38 6.40 10.99
C MET A 35 -1.86 6.54 11.06
N LEU A 36 -1.26 7.27 10.13
CA LEU A 36 0.16 7.63 10.15
C LEU A 36 0.52 8.45 11.38
N ARG A 37 -0.26 9.50 11.69
CA ARG A 37 -0.05 10.32 12.90
C ARG A 37 -0.24 9.54 14.21
N LEU A 38 -1.09 8.51 14.19
CA LEU A 38 -1.28 7.62 15.34
C LEU A 38 -0.22 6.52 15.45
N GLY A 39 0.68 6.38 14.47
CA GLY A 39 1.68 5.31 14.43
C GLY A 39 1.10 3.91 14.24
N LYS A 40 -0.16 3.80 13.77
CA LYS A 40 -0.86 2.51 13.57
C LYS A 40 -0.77 1.98 12.14
N ALA A 41 -0.22 2.77 11.23
CA ALA A 41 -0.03 2.36 9.84
C ALA A 41 1.21 1.45 9.72
N GLN A 42 1.06 0.25 9.17
CA GLN A 42 2.19 -0.63 8.89
C GLN A 42 2.66 -0.50 7.44
N LEU A 43 1.71 -0.41 6.50
CA LEU A 43 1.98 -0.25 5.08
C LEU A 43 1.02 0.77 4.46
N VAL A 44 1.55 1.69 3.66
CA VAL A 44 0.80 2.66 2.86
C VAL A 44 1.02 2.35 1.39
N ILE A 45 -0.07 2.20 0.64
CA ILE A 45 -0.06 1.96 -0.80
C ILE A 45 -0.66 3.19 -1.49
N ILE A 46 0.07 3.74 -2.45
CA ILE A 46 -0.30 4.97 -3.16
C ILE A 46 -0.50 4.64 -4.65
N ALA A 47 -1.65 5.02 -5.21
CA ALA A 47 -1.92 4.88 -6.65
C ALA A 47 -0.96 5.74 -7.50
N SER A 48 -0.66 5.29 -8.72
CA SER A 48 0.29 5.96 -9.61
C SER A 48 -0.12 7.38 -10.01
N ASN A 49 -1.42 7.64 -10.12
CA ASN A 49 -2.00 8.93 -10.49
C ASN A 49 -2.31 9.85 -9.29
N ALA A 50 -1.82 9.54 -8.08
CA ALA A 50 -1.98 10.41 -6.93
C ALA A 50 -1.19 11.73 -7.13
N PRO A 51 -1.76 12.90 -6.75
CA PRO A 51 -1.05 14.17 -6.89
C PRO A 51 0.28 14.19 -6.13
N ALA A 52 1.34 14.71 -6.78
CA ALA A 52 2.70 14.69 -6.25
C ALA A 52 2.80 15.26 -4.83
N LEU A 53 2.12 16.38 -4.54
CA LEU A 53 2.11 16.98 -3.20
C LEU A 53 1.59 16.03 -2.11
N ARG A 54 0.52 15.28 -2.39
CA ARG A 54 -0.05 14.32 -1.44
C ARG A 54 0.84 13.10 -1.30
N LYS A 55 1.48 12.68 -2.39
CA LYS A 55 2.43 11.58 -2.39
C LYS A 55 3.61 11.89 -1.45
N SER A 56 4.26 13.04 -1.64
CA SER A 56 5.38 13.48 -0.81
C SER A 56 4.98 13.69 0.65
N GLU A 57 3.78 14.23 0.93
CA GLU A 57 3.30 14.38 2.30
C GLU A 57 3.11 13.02 3.01
N LEU A 58 2.53 12.03 2.31
CA LEU A 58 2.33 10.70 2.88
C LEU A 58 3.64 9.95 3.07
N GLU A 59 4.59 10.06 2.13
CA GLU A 59 5.94 9.52 2.26
C GLU A 59 6.67 10.13 3.47
N TYR A 60 6.58 11.44 3.64
CA TYR A 60 7.17 12.14 4.78
C TYR A 60 6.60 11.64 6.10
N TYR A 61 5.27 11.54 6.23
CA TYR A 61 4.67 11.00 7.45
C TYR A 61 5.00 9.53 7.68
N ALA A 62 5.05 8.72 6.63
CA ALA A 62 5.41 7.31 6.74
C ALA A 62 6.87 7.13 7.20
N LEU A 63 7.79 7.96 6.74
CA LEU A 63 9.17 7.98 7.22
C LEU A 63 9.24 8.28 8.73
N LEU A 64 8.49 9.28 9.20
CA LEU A 64 8.44 9.63 10.62
C LEU A 64 7.82 8.51 11.48
N SER A 65 6.77 7.85 10.98
CA SER A 65 6.10 6.75 11.70
C SER A 65 6.74 5.39 11.49
N LYS A 66 7.85 5.31 10.73
CA LYS A 66 8.53 4.06 10.32
C LYS A 66 7.59 3.07 9.63
N SER A 67 6.60 3.60 8.91
CA SER A 67 5.66 2.81 8.10
C SER A 67 6.26 2.57 6.72
N LEU A 68 5.94 1.42 6.12
CA LEU A 68 6.36 1.12 4.75
C LEU A 68 5.50 1.90 3.75
N VAL A 69 6.09 2.30 2.64
CA VAL A 69 5.39 2.90 1.51
C VAL A 69 5.67 2.07 0.26
N GLU A 70 4.60 1.72 -0.46
CA GLU A 70 4.68 1.05 -1.75
C GLU A 70 3.89 1.83 -2.80
N HIS A 71 4.50 2.02 -3.97
CA HIS A 71 3.83 2.65 -5.09
C HIS A 71 3.13 1.60 -5.94
N PHE A 72 1.80 1.68 -5.96
CA PHE A 72 1.01 0.85 -6.83
C PHE A 72 1.25 1.25 -8.28
N LYS A 73 1.50 0.27 -9.15
CA LYS A 73 1.76 0.51 -10.57
C LYS A 73 0.52 1.02 -11.31
N GLY A 74 -0.65 0.61 -10.86
CA GLY A 74 -1.92 1.00 -11.44
C GLY A 74 -2.45 2.35 -10.93
N ASP A 75 -3.51 2.81 -11.57
CA ASP A 75 -4.21 4.03 -11.18
C ASP A 75 -5.15 3.80 -9.98
N ASN A 76 -5.90 4.83 -9.60
CA ASN A 76 -6.85 4.77 -8.49
C ASN A 76 -8.11 3.91 -8.78
N ILE A 77 -8.42 3.61 -10.04
CA ILE A 77 -9.51 2.73 -10.43
C ILE A 77 -9.04 1.29 -10.25
N GLU A 78 -7.88 0.95 -10.84
CA GLU A 78 -7.25 -0.37 -10.72
C GLU A 78 -6.96 -0.71 -9.26
N LEU A 79 -6.47 0.24 -8.47
CA LEU A 79 -6.27 0.04 -7.04
C LEU A 79 -7.61 -0.29 -6.38
N GLY A 80 -8.67 0.49 -6.64
CA GLY A 80 -10.03 0.25 -6.13
C GLY A 80 -10.52 -1.17 -6.43
N THR A 81 -10.40 -1.61 -7.69
CA THR A 81 -10.76 -2.96 -8.13
C THR A 81 -9.91 -4.02 -7.44
N ALA A 82 -8.60 -3.82 -7.30
CA ALA A 82 -7.72 -4.73 -6.57
C ALA A 82 -8.11 -4.87 -5.09
N VAL A 83 -8.68 -3.83 -4.48
CA VAL A 83 -9.21 -3.88 -3.11
C VAL A 83 -10.63 -4.47 -3.01
N GLY A 84 -11.27 -4.80 -4.14
CA GLY A 84 -12.68 -5.23 -4.18
C GLY A 84 -13.69 -4.10 -3.93
N ARG A 85 -13.33 -2.85 -4.27
CA ARG A 85 -14.20 -1.67 -4.11
C ARG A 85 -14.65 -1.13 -5.47
N TYR A 86 -15.95 -0.87 -5.61
CA TYR A 86 -16.56 -0.28 -6.81
C TYR A 86 -16.41 1.24 -6.91
N HIS A 87 -15.47 1.84 -6.17
CA HIS A 87 -15.16 3.26 -6.20
C HIS A 87 -13.66 3.48 -6.24
N ARG A 88 -13.23 4.61 -6.80
CA ARG A 88 -11.82 5.00 -6.91
C ARG A 88 -11.15 5.09 -5.54
N VAL A 89 -9.98 4.47 -5.40
CA VAL A 89 -9.15 4.50 -4.20
C VAL A 89 -7.78 5.06 -4.59
N GLY A 90 -7.44 6.26 -4.13
CA GLY A 90 -6.12 6.84 -4.40
C GLY A 90 -5.02 6.40 -3.43
N VAL A 91 -5.41 6.02 -2.21
CA VAL A 91 -4.50 5.64 -1.13
C VAL A 91 -5.16 4.57 -0.27
N LEU A 92 -4.41 3.52 0.05
CA LEU A 92 -4.79 2.43 0.93
C LEU A 92 -3.75 2.33 2.05
N THR A 93 -4.19 2.00 3.27
CA THR A 93 -3.28 1.80 4.39
C THR A 93 -3.67 0.54 5.14
N ILE A 94 -2.71 -0.36 5.31
CA ILE A 94 -2.86 -1.57 6.10
C ILE A 94 -2.40 -1.25 7.51
N THR A 95 -3.31 -1.38 8.46
CA THR A 95 -3.02 -1.24 9.90
C THR A 95 -2.70 -2.60 10.53
N ASP A 96 -3.28 -3.65 9.99
CA ASP A 96 -3.05 -5.03 10.41
C ASP A 96 -3.06 -5.92 9.14
N PRO A 97 -1.95 -6.59 8.80
CA PRO A 97 -1.87 -7.41 7.60
C PRO A 97 -2.62 -8.75 7.72
N GLY A 98 -3.07 -9.13 8.93
CA GLY A 98 -3.71 -10.42 9.16
C GLY A 98 -2.79 -11.59 8.77
N ASP A 99 -3.30 -12.50 7.95
CA ASP A 99 -2.55 -13.67 7.47
C ASP A 99 -1.62 -13.35 6.29
N SER A 100 -1.64 -12.11 5.79
CA SER A 100 -0.81 -11.71 4.66
C SER A 100 0.62 -11.41 5.08
N ASP A 101 1.58 -11.99 4.38
CA ASP A 101 3.00 -11.72 4.54
C ASP A 101 3.48 -10.48 3.77
N ILE A 102 2.55 -9.62 3.31
CA ILE A 102 2.84 -8.45 2.47
C ILE A 102 3.87 -7.50 3.11
N VAL A 103 3.72 -7.19 4.39
CA VAL A 103 4.63 -6.28 5.12
C VAL A 103 6.04 -6.86 5.19
N ARG A 104 6.15 -8.15 5.55
CA ARG A 104 7.44 -8.85 5.66
C ARG A 104 8.14 -8.97 4.31
N SER A 105 7.37 -9.24 3.25
CA SER A 105 7.90 -9.39 1.89
C SER A 105 8.48 -8.09 1.35
N LEU A 106 7.83 -6.96 1.66
CA LEU A 106 8.30 -5.65 1.22
C LEU A 106 9.51 -5.18 2.04
N GLN A 107 9.55 -5.47 3.35
CA GLN A 107 10.73 -5.21 4.18
C GLN A 107 11.99 -5.92 3.66
N GLN A 108 11.85 -7.18 3.24
CA GLN A 108 12.96 -7.95 2.65
C GLN A 108 13.43 -7.41 1.29
N GLN A 109 12.61 -6.66 0.57
CA GLN A 109 13.00 -6.05 -0.71
C GLN A 109 13.75 -4.72 -0.54
N GLN A 110 13.61 -4.08 0.62
CA GLN A 110 14.25 -2.81 0.94
C GLN A 110 15.57 -2.98 1.74
N ALA A 111 15.91 -4.21 2.13
CA ALA A 111 17.17 -4.60 2.76
C ALA A 111 18.12 -5.23 1.73
#